data_AF-A0A023FC14-F1
#
_entry.id   AF-A0A023FC14-F1
#
_cell.length_a   1.000
_cell.length_b   1.000
_cell.length_c   1.000
_cell.angle_alpha   90.00
_cell.angle_beta   90.00
_cell.angle_gamma   90.00
#
_symmetry.space_group_name_H-M   'P 1'
#
loop_
_entity.id
_entity.type
_entity.pdbx_description
1 polymer ?
#
loop_
_entity_poly.entity_id
_entity_poly.type
_entity_poly.pdbx_seq_one_letter_code
_entity_poly.pdbx_strand_id
1 'polypeptide(L)'
;MGFSRVILFTLLMAFLFSLIVTEELCSFKIEDTSNCPDNSSEYEEEYSEEEDDCNVTSIKPLNLTVINICGNITVTNASYGKPETVYHSQFLGNWSGHFKCLMPCNPSYPTPCTNLGHGGCECIPRTDCPNVGVCAMKHVPLGNCDYNIIRV
;
A
#
# COMPACT_ATOMS: atom_id res chain seq x y z
N MET A 1 -63.32 12.98 5.88
CA MET A 1 -62.20 12.32 6.57
C MET A 1 -61.43 11.47 5.56
N GLY A 2 -60.35 11.98 4.97
CA GLY A 2 -59.65 11.31 3.86
C GLY A 2 -58.16 11.59 3.73
N PHE A 3 -57.51 12.11 4.79
CA PHE A 3 -56.11 12.57 4.73
C PHE A 3 -55.12 11.62 5.41
N SER A 4 -55.59 10.55 6.05
CA SER A 4 -54.75 9.70 6.92
C SER A 4 -53.87 8.68 6.19
N ARG A 5 -54.20 8.30 4.95
CA ARG A 5 -53.45 7.25 4.23
C ARG A 5 -52.28 7.80 3.42
N VAL A 6 -52.44 8.97 2.80
CA VAL A 6 -51.42 9.58 1.93
C VAL A 6 -50.16 9.95 2.71
N ILE A 7 -50.33 10.50 3.92
CA ILE A 7 -49.21 10.91 4.80
C ILE A 7 -48.41 9.68 5.30
N LEU A 8 -49.09 8.56 5.53
CA LEU A 8 -48.43 7.33 5.98
C LEU A 8 -47.58 6.71 4.85
N PHE A 9 -48.08 6.74 3.62
CA PHE A 9 -47.33 6.25 2.46
C PHE A 9 -46.13 7.14 2.11
N THR A 10 -46.23 8.46 2.22
CA THR A 10 -45.09 9.35 1.97
C THR A 10 -43.99 9.19 3.02
N LEU A 11 -44.35 9.01 4.29
CA LEU A 11 -43.38 8.72 5.36
C LEU A 11 -42.72 7.35 5.19
N LEU A 12 -43.48 6.31 4.80
CA LEU A 12 -42.94 4.97 4.57
C LEU A 12 -41.97 4.96 3.37
N MET A 13 -42.30 5.66 2.28
CA MET A 13 -41.43 5.78 1.12
C MET A 13 -40.19 6.64 1.40
N ALA A 14 -40.29 7.68 2.23
CA ALA A 14 -39.13 8.45 2.68
C ALA A 14 -38.20 7.64 3.60
N PHE A 15 -38.77 6.77 4.44
CA PHE A 15 -38.00 5.86 5.30
C PHE A 15 -37.30 4.76 4.48
N LEU A 16 -37.98 4.23 3.46
CA LEU A 16 -37.37 3.29 2.50
C LEU A 16 -36.29 3.95 1.64
N PHE A 17 -36.48 5.20 1.19
CA PHE A 17 -35.44 5.94 0.46
C PHE A 17 -34.21 6.24 1.34
N SER A 18 -34.41 6.49 2.63
CA SER A 18 -33.31 6.73 3.57
C SER A 18 -32.48 5.47 3.83
N LEU A 19 -33.08 4.28 3.75
CA LEU A 19 -32.38 2.99 3.88
C LEU A 19 -31.59 2.62 2.61
N ILE A 20 -32.06 3.03 1.43
CA ILE A 20 -31.40 2.72 0.15
C ILE A 20 -30.11 3.55 -0.04
N VAL A 21 -30.03 4.76 0.55
CA VAL A 21 -28.88 5.67 0.34
C VAL A 21 -27.63 5.26 1.15
N THR A 22 -27.73 4.33 2.09
CA THR A 22 -26.56 3.86 2.88
C THR A 22 -25.72 2.76 2.23
N GLU A 23 -26.15 2.16 1.12
CA GLU A 23 -25.47 0.97 0.56
C GLU A 23 -24.49 1.26 -0.60
N GLU A 24 -24.41 2.49 -1.11
CA GLU A 24 -23.62 2.77 -2.32
C GLU A 24 -22.14 3.19 -2.12
N LEU A 25 -21.61 3.16 -0.89
CA LEU A 25 -20.24 3.64 -0.61
C LEU A 25 -19.15 2.56 -0.47
N CYS A 26 -19.47 1.27 -0.56
CA CYS A 26 -18.45 0.21 -0.48
C CYS A 26 -18.42 -0.71 -1.72
N SER A 27 -18.66 -0.17 -2.92
CA SER A 27 -18.27 -0.86 -4.17
C SER A 27 -16.79 -0.60 -4.48
N PHE A 28 -15.89 -0.98 -3.56
CA PHE A 28 -14.47 -1.04 -3.85
C PHE A 28 -14.18 -2.43 -4.44
N LYS A 29 -14.19 -2.53 -5.78
CA LYS A 29 -13.63 -3.69 -6.45
C LYS A 29 -12.11 -3.65 -6.26
N ILE A 30 -11.61 -4.45 -5.33
CA ILE A 30 -10.20 -4.85 -5.34
C ILE A 30 -10.06 -5.73 -6.57
N GLU A 31 -9.63 -5.13 -7.68
CA GLU A 31 -9.15 -5.89 -8.81
C GLU A 31 -7.76 -6.39 -8.43
N ASP A 32 -7.71 -7.57 -7.81
CA ASP A 32 -6.47 -8.33 -7.69
C ASP A 32 -6.04 -8.67 -9.12
N THR A 33 -5.32 -7.74 -9.74
CA THR A 33 -4.60 -7.99 -10.98
C THR A 33 -3.42 -8.88 -10.60
N SER A 34 -3.70 -10.16 -10.37
CA SER A 34 -2.74 -11.21 -9.97
C SER A 34 -1.78 -11.60 -11.09
N ASN A 35 -1.77 -10.85 -12.20
CA ASN A 35 -0.70 -10.93 -13.17
C ASN A 35 0.49 -10.17 -12.61
N CYS A 36 1.43 -10.88 -12.00
CA CYS A 36 2.81 -10.42 -11.96
C CYS A 36 3.23 -10.27 -13.43
N PRO A 37 3.45 -9.06 -13.98
CA PRO A 37 4.06 -8.98 -15.28
C PRO A 37 5.47 -9.55 -15.14
N ASP A 38 5.69 -10.74 -15.68
CA ASP A 38 7.02 -11.19 -16.03
C ASP A 38 7.49 -10.27 -17.16
N ASN A 39 7.93 -9.05 -16.80
CA ASN A 39 8.69 -8.24 -17.72
C ASN A 39 10.12 -8.78 -17.72
N SER A 40 10.26 -9.99 -18.25
CA SER A 40 11.48 -10.49 -18.88
C SER A 40 11.66 -9.75 -20.20
N SER A 41 11.73 -8.42 -20.16
CA SER A 41 12.50 -7.72 -21.18
C SER A 41 13.96 -7.92 -20.79
N GLU A 42 14.60 -8.78 -21.54
CA GLU A 42 16.05 -8.91 -21.66
C GLU A 42 16.59 -7.53 -22.06
N TYR A 43 16.98 -6.73 -21.07
CA TYR A 43 17.74 -5.50 -21.29
C TYR A 43 19.21 -5.94 -21.31
N GLU A 44 19.80 -6.09 -22.50
CA GLU A 44 21.26 -6.02 -22.61
C GLU A 44 21.68 -4.57 -22.38
N GLU A 45 21.90 -4.21 -21.11
CA GLU A 45 22.55 -2.96 -20.77
C GLU A 45 24.06 -3.18 -20.78
N GLU A 46 24.69 -2.65 -21.82
CA GLU A 46 26.13 -2.49 -21.98
C GLU A 46 26.66 -1.64 -20.81
N TYR A 47 27.19 -2.31 -19.78
CA TYR A 47 27.79 -1.68 -18.62
C TYR A 47 28.98 -0.81 -19.05
N SER A 48 28.79 0.50 -19.07
CA SER A 48 29.87 1.45 -18.88
C SER A 48 30.02 1.66 -17.38
N GLU A 49 31.13 1.20 -16.82
CA GLU A 49 31.53 1.50 -15.45
C GLU A 49 31.83 3.00 -15.34
N GLU A 50 30.80 3.81 -15.15
CA GLU A 50 30.98 5.19 -14.68
C GLU A 50 31.04 5.18 -13.15
N GLU A 51 32.15 5.68 -12.62
CA GLU A 51 32.35 5.89 -11.19
C GLU A 51 31.38 6.95 -10.67
N ASP A 52 30.20 6.52 -10.23
CA ASP A 52 29.16 7.44 -9.76
C ASP A 52 29.39 7.86 -8.30
N ASP A 53 29.97 9.06 -8.19
CA ASP A 53 29.80 10.09 -7.16
C ASP A 53 28.87 9.72 -5.99
N CYS A 54 29.44 9.61 -4.79
CA CYS A 54 28.82 9.26 -3.51
C CYS A 54 27.82 10.30 -2.97
N ASN A 55 27.08 11.01 -3.83
CA ASN A 55 26.03 11.95 -3.44
C ASN A 55 24.68 11.67 -4.13
N VAL A 56 24.43 10.40 -4.51
CA VAL A 56 23.08 9.95 -4.83
C VAL A 56 22.23 10.04 -3.57
N THR A 57 21.45 11.11 -3.46
CA THR A 57 20.37 11.25 -2.49
C THR A 57 19.47 10.03 -2.57
N SER A 58 19.64 9.08 -1.65
CA SER A 58 18.90 7.82 -1.66
C SER A 58 17.41 8.09 -1.40
N ILE A 59 16.55 7.39 -2.15
CA ILE A 59 15.10 7.39 -1.91
C ILE A 59 14.88 6.88 -0.48
N LYS A 60 14.11 7.65 0.31
CA LYS A 60 13.85 7.32 1.71
C LYS A 60 12.38 7.54 2.08
N PRO A 61 11.88 6.85 3.12
CA PRO A 61 10.57 7.12 3.69
C PRO A 61 10.47 8.55 4.20
N LEU A 62 9.31 9.18 3.98
CA LEU A 62 9.04 10.57 4.36
C LEU A 62 7.92 10.63 5.41
N ASN A 63 6.77 10.01 5.15
CA ASN A 63 5.63 10.01 6.06
C ASN A 63 4.72 8.80 5.84
N LEU A 64 3.87 8.50 6.82
CA LEU A 64 2.77 7.56 6.67
C LEU A 64 1.51 8.00 7.39
N THR A 65 0.36 7.53 6.92
CA THR A 65 -0.92 7.64 7.60
C THR A 65 -1.67 6.32 7.53
N VAL A 66 -2.33 5.93 8.62
CA VAL A 66 -3.16 4.73 8.67
C VAL A 66 -4.61 5.15 8.71
N ILE A 67 -5.40 4.59 7.80
CA ILE A 67 -6.84 4.83 7.70
C ILE A 67 -7.58 3.50 7.78
N ASN A 68 -8.77 3.53 8.38
CA ASN A 68 -9.70 2.41 8.35
C ASN A 68 -10.77 2.72 7.30
N ILE A 69 -10.83 1.89 6.27
CA ILE A 69 -11.78 1.95 5.17
C ILE A 69 -12.82 0.86 5.41
N CYS A 70 -14.11 1.20 5.25
CA CYS A 70 -15.27 0.28 5.29
C CYS A 70 -15.10 -0.95 6.20
N GLY A 71 -15.62 -0.87 7.43
CA GLY A 71 -16.04 -2.03 8.21
C GLY A 71 -14.97 -2.93 8.82
N ASN A 72 -13.69 -2.87 8.37
CA ASN A 72 -12.49 -3.44 9.02
C ASN A 72 -11.20 -3.37 8.16
N ILE A 73 -11.24 -2.82 6.95
CA ILE A 73 -10.06 -2.79 6.08
C ILE A 73 -9.13 -1.68 6.55
N THR A 74 -7.96 -2.05 7.05
CA THR A 74 -6.93 -1.04 7.36
C THR A 74 -6.05 -0.83 6.14
N VAL A 75 -5.76 0.41 5.79
CA VAL A 75 -4.81 0.78 4.73
C VAL A 75 -3.81 1.77 5.30
N THR A 76 -2.53 1.56 4.99
CA THR A 76 -1.46 2.50 5.28
C THR A 76 -1.04 3.21 4.01
N ASN A 77 -1.22 4.52 3.96
CA ASN A 77 -0.69 5.37 2.90
C ASN A 77 0.72 5.81 3.30
N ALA A 78 1.71 5.57 2.45
CA ALA A 78 3.08 6.01 2.70
C ALA A 78 3.54 6.97 1.60
N SER A 79 4.39 7.92 1.97
CA SER A 79 5.17 8.73 1.04
C SER A 79 6.66 8.49 1.24
N TYR A 80 7.40 8.46 0.14
CA TYR A 80 8.83 8.21 0.11
C TYR A 80 9.45 8.90 -1.11
N GLY A 81 10.75 9.15 -1.10
CA GLY A 81 11.41 9.84 -2.21
C GLY A 81 12.53 10.77 -1.78
N LYS A 82 12.75 11.78 -2.60
CA LYS A 82 13.69 12.88 -2.41
C LYS A 82 12.90 14.17 -2.11
N PRO A 83 13.54 15.24 -1.60
CA PRO A 83 12.87 16.52 -1.41
C PRO A 83 12.19 17.06 -2.68
N GLU A 84 12.76 16.77 -3.84
CA GLU A 84 12.27 17.23 -5.15
C GLU A 84 11.28 16.26 -5.81
N THR A 85 11.18 15.02 -5.35
CA THR A 85 10.36 13.98 -5.98
C THR A 85 9.79 13.05 -4.93
N VAL A 86 8.47 13.13 -4.74
CA VAL A 86 7.73 12.36 -3.75
C VAL A 86 6.83 11.35 -4.45
N TYR A 87 6.95 10.09 -4.05
CA TYR A 87 6.10 8.99 -4.47
C TYR A 87 5.12 8.64 -3.37
N HIS A 88 3.99 8.06 -3.77
CA HIS A 88 2.93 7.61 -2.86
C HIS A 88 2.59 6.16 -3.15
N SER A 89 2.36 5.38 -2.10
CA SER A 89 1.89 4.00 -2.21
C SER A 89 0.91 3.69 -1.09
N GLN A 90 0.01 2.77 -1.38
CA GLN A 90 -0.96 2.25 -0.42
C GLN A 90 -0.60 0.81 -0.09
N PHE A 91 -0.57 0.49 1.19
CA PHE A 91 -0.29 -0.85 1.70
C PHE A 91 -1.50 -1.34 2.46
N LEU A 92 -2.02 -2.49 2.07
CA LEU A 92 -3.08 -3.14 2.82
C LEU A 92 -2.56 -3.55 4.21
N GLY A 93 -3.33 -3.28 5.26
CA GLY A 93 -2.97 -3.56 6.63
C GLY A 93 -2.36 -2.37 7.38
N ASN A 94 -1.98 -2.62 8.65
CA ASN A 94 -1.41 -1.60 9.53
C ASN A 94 0.12 -1.64 9.53
N TRP A 95 0.75 -0.74 8.78
CA TRP A 95 2.20 -0.64 8.64
C TRP A 95 2.81 0.50 9.49
N SER A 96 2.07 1.03 10.46
CA SER A 96 2.52 2.18 11.28
C SER A 96 3.87 1.96 11.97
N GLY A 97 4.17 0.73 12.38
CA GLY A 97 5.44 0.37 13.02
C GLY A 97 6.67 0.44 12.10
N HIS A 98 6.48 0.59 10.77
CA HIS A 98 7.55 0.57 9.79
C HIS A 98 7.89 1.95 9.21
N PHE A 99 7.50 3.06 9.87
CA PHE A 99 7.65 4.42 9.35
C PHE A 99 9.06 4.79 8.87
N LYS A 100 10.11 4.19 9.45
CA LYS A 100 11.51 4.44 9.05
C LYS A 100 11.95 3.69 7.79
N CYS A 101 11.17 2.71 7.35
CA CYS A 101 11.50 1.81 6.25
C CYS A 101 10.47 1.81 5.13
N LEU A 102 9.19 2.07 5.43
CA LEU A 102 8.07 1.75 4.55
C LEU A 102 8.14 2.42 3.18
N MET A 103 8.49 1.63 2.18
CA MET A 103 8.48 1.94 0.75
C MET A 103 8.51 0.63 -0.05
N PRO A 104 8.09 0.59 -1.31
CA PRO A 104 8.26 -0.58 -2.16
C PRO A 104 9.73 -0.92 -2.37
N CYS A 105 10.04 -2.19 -2.59
CA CYS A 105 11.38 -2.65 -2.93
C CYS A 105 11.35 -3.81 -3.92
N ASN A 106 12.45 -4.00 -4.64
CA ASN A 106 12.69 -5.19 -5.45
C ASN A 106 13.56 -6.15 -4.60
N PRO A 107 13.08 -7.36 -4.25
CA PRO A 107 13.85 -8.33 -3.47
C PRO A 107 15.16 -8.77 -4.12
N SER A 108 15.28 -8.71 -5.45
CA SER A 108 16.53 -8.96 -6.18
C SER A 108 17.54 -7.80 -6.07
N TYR A 109 17.08 -6.60 -5.73
CA TYR A 109 17.91 -5.40 -5.55
C TYR A 109 17.58 -4.72 -4.20
N PRO A 110 17.91 -5.35 -3.05
CA PRO A 110 17.46 -4.89 -1.74
C PRO A 110 18.21 -3.66 -1.20
N THR A 111 19.31 -3.27 -1.84
CA THR A 111 20.22 -2.20 -1.40
C THR A 111 19.54 -0.86 -1.07
N PRO A 112 18.56 -0.35 -1.85
CA PRO A 112 17.85 0.88 -1.49
C PRO A 112 17.12 0.78 -0.15
N CYS A 113 16.71 -0.43 0.22
CA CYS A 113 16.05 -0.74 1.47
C CYS A 113 17.02 -0.87 2.64
N THR A 114 18.06 -1.70 2.46
CA THR A 114 19.01 -2.05 3.53
C THR A 114 19.92 -0.90 3.89
N ASN A 115 20.16 0.03 2.97
CA ASN A 115 20.94 1.24 3.19
C ASN A 115 20.18 2.37 3.90
N LEU A 116 18.90 2.16 4.28
CA LEU A 116 18.19 3.06 5.19
C LEU A 116 18.78 2.91 6.61
N GLY A 117 19.94 3.54 6.81
CA GLY A 117 20.93 3.31 7.86
C GLY A 117 20.52 3.55 9.31
N HIS A 118 19.22 3.62 9.62
CA HIS A 118 18.70 3.89 10.97
C HIS A 118 17.53 2.99 11.40
N GLY A 119 17.04 2.09 10.54
CA GLY A 119 15.80 1.35 10.78
C GLY A 119 15.94 -0.16 10.99
N GLY A 120 17.10 -0.75 10.71
CA GLY A 120 17.20 -2.21 10.57
C GLY A 120 16.20 -2.70 9.52
N CYS A 121 16.17 -2.02 8.37
CA CYS A 121 15.20 -2.30 7.31
C CYS A 121 15.59 -3.55 6.52
N GLU A 122 14.60 -4.31 6.10
CA GLU A 122 14.74 -5.45 5.19
C GLU A 122 13.68 -5.38 4.09
N CYS A 123 14.03 -5.85 2.90
CA CYS A 123 13.09 -5.98 1.80
C CYS A 123 12.39 -7.33 1.92
N ILE A 124 11.09 -7.31 2.22
CA ILE A 124 10.29 -8.53 2.38
C ILE A 124 9.52 -8.80 1.08
N PRO A 125 9.73 -9.94 0.43
CA PRO A 125 8.97 -10.31 -0.77
C PRO A 125 7.52 -10.61 -0.42
N ARG A 126 6.61 -10.30 -1.35
CA ARG A 126 5.25 -10.81 -1.30
C ARG A 126 5.22 -12.33 -1.52
N THR A 127 4.23 -12.98 -0.95
CA THR A 127 4.02 -14.44 -1.06
C THR A 127 3.48 -14.82 -2.43
N ASP A 128 2.58 -14.00 -2.98
CA ASP A 128 1.95 -14.21 -4.28
C ASP A 128 2.79 -13.68 -5.46
N CYS A 129 3.67 -12.71 -5.21
CA CYS A 129 4.55 -12.13 -6.22
C CYS A 129 5.97 -11.86 -5.68
N PRO A 130 6.86 -12.87 -5.60
CA PRO A 130 8.16 -12.76 -4.93
C PRO A 130 9.13 -11.73 -5.51
N ASN A 131 8.89 -11.26 -6.74
CA ASN A 131 9.70 -10.21 -7.39
C ASN A 131 9.34 -8.78 -6.92
N VAL A 132 8.25 -8.64 -6.16
CA VAL A 132 7.81 -7.38 -5.57
C VAL A 132 7.81 -7.51 -4.06
N GLY A 133 8.39 -6.52 -3.38
CA GLY A 133 8.49 -6.51 -1.94
C GLY A 133 8.17 -5.17 -1.30
N VAL A 134 8.20 -5.17 0.03
CA VAL A 134 8.06 -3.99 0.86
C VAL A 134 9.23 -3.87 1.81
N CYS A 135 9.75 -2.65 1.96
CA CYS A 135 10.70 -2.33 3.00
C CYS A 135 10.03 -2.29 4.36
N ALA A 136 10.47 -3.16 5.27
CA ALA A 136 9.92 -3.27 6.61
C ALA A 136 11.04 -3.19 7.65
N MET A 137 10.76 -2.56 8.80
CA MET A 137 11.60 -2.68 9.99
C MET A 137 11.65 -4.13 10.49
N LYS A 138 12.86 -4.65 10.74
CA LYS A 138 13.08 -5.93 11.41
C LYS A 138 12.42 -5.96 12.79
N HIS A 139 11.96 -7.15 13.18
CA HIS A 139 11.31 -7.42 14.47
C HIS A 139 10.01 -6.65 14.74
N VAL A 140 9.48 -5.91 13.77
CA VAL A 140 8.15 -5.30 13.83
C VAL A 140 7.16 -6.21 13.11
N PRO A 141 5.97 -6.50 13.67
CA PRO A 141 4.94 -7.27 12.97
C PRO A 141 4.53 -6.61 11.66
N LEU A 142 4.47 -7.40 10.58
CA LEU A 142 4.04 -6.93 9.26
C LEU A 142 2.57 -6.48 9.30
N GLY A 143 2.22 -5.56 8.41
CA GLY A 143 0.88 -4.97 8.41
C GLY A 143 -0.22 -5.92 7.94
N ASN A 144 0.12 -6.97 7.19
CA ASN A 144 -0.79 -8.01 6.74
C ASN A 144 -0.05 -9.35 6.56
N CYS A 145 -0.77 -10.40 6.13
CA CYS A 145 -0.22 -11.75 5.91
C CYS A 145 0.17 -12.07 4.46
N ASP A 146 0.17 -11.09 3.55
CA ASP A 146 0.51 -11.29 2.14
C ASP A 146 2.02 -11.44 1.93
N TYR A 147 2.83 -11.13 2.93
CA TYR A 147 4.28 -11.07 2.85
C TYR A 147 4.92 -12.29 3.52
N ASN A 148 5.99 -12.77 2.91
CA ASN A 148 6.67 -13.96 3.38
C ASN A 148 7.52 -13.63 4.62
N ILE A 149 7.27 -14.33 5.73
CA ILE A 149 8.01 -14.17 7.00
C ILE A 149 9.25 -15.08 7.03
N ILE A 150 9.59 -15.81 5.96
CA ILE A 150 10.81 -16.63 5.94
C ILE A 150 12.03 -15.69 6.01
N ARG A 151 12.46 -15.43 7.25
CA ARG A 151 13.73 -14.81 7.61
C ARG A 151 14.79 -15.89 7.41
N VAL A 152 15.46 -15.86 6.26
CA VAL A 152 16.66 -16.69 6.02
C VAL A 152 17.82 -16.14 6.84
#